data_AF-A0A8H3FG32-F1
#
_entry.id   AF-A0A8H3FG32-F1
#
_cell.length_a   1.000
_cell.length_b   1.000
_cell.length_c   1.000
_cell.angle_alpha   90.00
_cell.angle_beta   90.00
_cell.angle_gamma   90.00
#
_symmetry.space_group_name_H-M   'P 1'
#
loop_
_entity.id
_entity.type
_entity.pdbx_description
1 polymer ?
#
loop_
_entity_poly.entity_id
_entity_poly.type
_entity_poly.pdbx_seq_one_letter_code
_entity_poly.pdbx_strand_id
1 'polypeptide(L)'
;MTVAEIKQAKAADLVMERDASFGTVVDVPTQTKQREARYDMRTVTPQRTRELLEIIVPEALVFERTPIVGGLATEETPAEVETLIHGSVSALDILLEITAQLASKAKEEGFADAARVVMSAQDIEISSRETALDGVEGDKIKALGEYDVVINIKQVEPIRRKVRVVASRQKTDDSV
;
A
#
# COMPACT_ATOMS: atom_id res chain seq x y z
N MET A 1 3.02 -13.39 63.35
CA MET A 1 3.56 -12.03 63.45
C MET A 1 2.59 -11.20 64.25
N THR A 2 3.03 -10.74 65.42
CA THR A 2 2.18 -10.09 66.43
C THR A 2 2.31 -8.57 66.30
N VAL A 3 1.26 -7.84 66.72
CA VAL A 3 1.14 -6.37 66.56
C VAL A 3 2.31 -5.58 67.19
N ALA A 4 3.11 -6.22 68.04
CA ALA A 4 4.34 -5.67 68.61
C ALA A 4 5.45 -5.42 67.57
N GLU A 5 5.52 -6.21 66.50
CA GLU A 5 6.57 -6.11 65.48
C GLU A 5 6.35 -4.90 64.53
N ILE A 6 5.09 -4.53 64.30
CA ILE A 6 4.73 -3.37 63.45
C ILE A 6 5.08 -2.04 64.14
N LYS A 7 5.12 -2.01 65.48
CA LYS A 7 5.38 -0.78 66.24
C LYS A 7 6.86 -0.38 66.29
N GLN A 8 7.78 -1.31 66.00
CA GLN A 8 9.22 -1.02 65.90
C GLN A 8 9.64 -0.48 64.51
N ALA A 9 8.86 -0.75 63.45
CA ALA A 9 9.14 -0.23 62.11
C ALA A 9 8.78 1.26 61.92
N LYS A 10 8.16 1.89 62.93
CA LYS A 10 7.74 3.31 62.89
C LYS A 10 8.70 4.28 63.59
N ALA A 11 9.78 3.76 64.18
CA ALA A 11 10.80 4.52 64.91
C ALA A 11 12.16 4.56 64.19
N ALA A 12 12.27 3.91 63.03
CA ALA A 12 13.36 4.17 62.10
C ALA A 12 12.89 5.33 61.21
N ASP A 13 13.36 6.52 61.57
CA ASP A 13 13.29 7.76 60.83
C ASP A 13 13.93 7.54 59.45
N LEU A 14 13.17 6.97 58.52
CA LEU A 14 13.56 6.79 57.13
C LEU A 14 13.48 8.18 56.48
N VAL A 15 14.48 8.98 56.79
CA VAL A 15 14.84 10.15 56.01
C VAL A 15 15.08 9.62 54.60
N MET A 16 14.08 9.76 53.73
CA MET A 16 14.27 9.60 52.29
C MET A 16 15.18 10.75 51.86
N GLU A 17 16.49 10.54 51.98
CA GLU A 17 17.46 11.41 51.34
C GLU A 17 17.18 11.36 49.85
N ARG A 18 16.66 12.47 49.35
CA ARG A 18 16.32 12.65 47.95
C ARG A 18 17.65 12.73 47.19
N ASP A 19 18.02 11.65 46.52
CA ASP A 19 19.24 11.57 45.73
C ASP A 19 19.28 12.73 44.71
N ALA A 20 20.23 13.65 44.90
CA ALA A 20 20.43 14.81 44.03
C ALA A 20 20.93 14.43 42.62
N SER A 21 21.32 13.17 42.43
CA SER A 21 21.81 12.61 41.17
C SER A 21 20.69 12.02 40.31
N PHE A 22 19.46 11.91 40.83
CA PHE A 22 18.31 11.42 40.08
C PHE A 22 17.82 12.50 39.11
N GLY A 23 18.35 12.47 37.88
CA GLY A 23 18.05 13.45 36.83
C GLY A 23 19.26 14.07 36.16
N THR A 24 20.49 13.61 36.42
CA THR A 24 21.65 14.00 35.61
C THR A 24 21.48 13.43 34.20
N VAL A 25 21.08 14.31 33.29
CA VAL A 25 21.11 14.07 31.85
C VAL A 25 22.58 13.91 31.48
N VAL A 26 23.03 12.67 31.36
CA VAL A 26 24.31 12.37 30.72
C VAL A 26 24.15 12.82 29.27
N ASP A 27 24.81 13.92 28.92
CA ASP A 27 24.85 14.42 27.55
C ASP A 27 25.68 13.41 26.74
N VAL A 28 25.00 12.44 26.15
CA VAL A 28 25.62 11.49 25.23
C VAL A 28 25.89 12.27 23.94
N PRO A 29 27.15 12.51 23.54
CA PRO A 29 27.43 13.13 22.26
C PRO A 29 26.95 12.18 21.17
N THR A 30 25.74 12.45 20.68
CA THR A 30 25.13 11.74 19.59
C THR A 30 25.88 12.15 18.32
N GLN A 31 26.99 11.48 18.03
CA GLN A 31 27.62 11.52 16.72
C GLN A 31 26.76 10.74 15.72
N THR A 32 25.58 11.26 15.40
CA THR A 32 24.88 10.86 14.18
C THR A 32 25.27 11.86 13.12
N LYS A 33 26.50 11.74 12.62
CA LYS A 33 26.89 12.37 11.37
C LYS A 33 26.24 11.56 10.25
N GLN A 34 24.92 11.70 10.12
CA GLN A 34 24.18 11.29 8.94
C GLN A 34 24.81 12.07 7.78
N ARG A 35 25.69 11.41 7.04
CA ARG A 35 26.03 11.86 5.70
C ARG A 35 24.72 11.78 4.92
N GLU A 36 24.04 12.91 4.79
CA GLU A 36 23.09 13.13 3.73
C GLU A 36 23.86 12.96 2.42
N ALA A 37 23.93 11.72 1.94
CA ALA A 37 24.29 11.47 0.57
C ALA A 37 23.24 12.23 -0.24
N ARG A 38 23.63 13.37 -0.80
CA ARG A 38 22.86 14.09 -1.79
C ARG A 38 22.83 13.20 -3.03
N TYR A 39 21.91 12.25 -3.05
CA TYR A 39 21.58 11.51 -4.25
C TYR A 39 21.01 12.54 -5.20
N ASP A 40 21.75 12.85 -6.25
CA ASP A 40 21.23 13.56 -7.41
C ASP A 40 20.26 12.60 -8.10
N MET A 41 19.04 12.51 -7.56
CA MET A 41 17.97 11.72 -8.13
C MET A 41 17.54 12.43 -9.40
N ARG A 42 18.25 12.14 -10.50
CA ARG A 42 17.83 12.56 -11.83
C ARG A 42 16.53 11.84 -12.13
N THR A 43 15.43 12.48 -11.77
CA THR A 43 14.08 12.05 -12.09
C THR A 43 13.94 11.98 -13.60
N VAL A 44 13.25 10.94 -14.07
CA VAL A 44 12.98 10.77 -15.50
C VAL A 44 12.11 11.92 -15.98
N THR A 45 12.34 12.41 -17.21
CA THR A 45 11.48 13.45 -17.78
C THR A 45 10.04 12.94 -17.91
N PRO A 46 9.01 13.77 -17.74
CA PRO A 46 7.62 13.32 -17.82
C PRO A 46 7.29 12.59 -19.13
N GLN A 47 7.84 13.05 -20.26
CA GLN A 47 7.67 12.42 -21.56
C GLN A 47 8.27 11.01 -21.58
N ARG A 48 9.49 10.85 -21.03
CA ARG A 48 10.14 9.54 -20.98
C ARG A 48 9.43 8.60 -20.00
N THR A 49 8.89 9.12 -18.90
CA THR A 49 8.04 8.35 -17.99
C THR A 49 6.81 7.79 -18.71
N ARG A 50 6.14 8.60 -19.54
CA ARG A 50 5.01 8.13 -20.36
C ARG A 50 5.42 7.00 -21.30
N GLU A 51 6.51 7.18 -22.05
CA GLU A 51 7.00 6.15 -22.96
C GLU A 51 7.29 4.83 -22.23
N LEU A 52 7.96 4.91 -21.08
CA LEU A 52 8.27 3.74 -20.26
C LEU A 52 7.00 3.05 -19.76
N LEU A 53 6.01 3.81 -19.30
CA LEU A 53 4.72 3.26 -18.89
C LEU A 53 3.96 2.63 -20.06
N GLU A 54 4.01 3.23 -21.25
CA GLU A 54 3.35 2.67 -22.43
C GLU A 54 3.96 1.33 -22.88
N ILE A 55 5.28 1.18 -22.76
CA ILE A 55 6.01 -0.01 -23.19
C ILE A 55 5.99 -1.11 -22.13
N ILE A 56 6.18 -0.75 -20.86
CA ILE A 56 6.38 -1.72 -19.77
C ILE A 56 5.04 -2.16 -19.17
N VAL A 57 4.09 -1.24 -19.00
CA VAL A 57 2.80 -1.56 -18.35
C VAL A 57 1.85 -2.11 -19.41
N PRO A 58 1.35 -3.35 -19.23
CA PRO A 58 0.46 -4.00 -20.18
C PRO A 58 -0.86 -3.25 -20.27
N GLU A 59 -1.57 -3.44 -21.39
CA GLU A 59 -2.89 -2.81 -21.61
C GLU A 59 -3.92 -3.21 -20.54
N ALA A 60 -3.80 -4.43 -19.99
CA ALA A 60 -4.65 -4.94 -18.93
C ALA A 60 -3.83 -5.53 -17.78
N LEU A 61 -3.97 -4.96 -16.58
CA LEU A 61 -3.42 -5.46 -15.32
C LEU A 61 -4.39 -6.48 -14.72
N VAL A 62 -3.89 -7.63 -14.27
CA VAL A 62 -4.74 -8.71 -13.73
C VAL A 62 -4.51 -8.85 -12.24
N PHE A 63 -5.59 -8.80 -11.47
CA PHE A 63 -5.58 -9.01 -10.02
C PHE A 63 -6.42 -10.23 -9.65
N GLU A 64 -5.81 -11.19 -8.98
CA GLU A 64 -6.52 -12.37 -8.48
C GLU A 64 -7.03 -12.11 -7.05
N ARG A 65 -8.33 -12.27 -6.84
CA ARG A 65 -8.98 -12.03 -5.54
C ARG A 65 -9.98 -13.14 -5.20
N THR A 66 -10.11 -13.43 -3.92
CA THR A 66 -11.05 -14.46 -3.45
C THR A 66 -12.48 -13.92 -3.51
N PRO A 67 -13.39 -14.55 -4.28
CA PRO A 67 -14.78 -14.12 -4.35
C PRO A 67 -15.52 -14.43 -3.04
N ILE A 68 -16.48 -13.56 -2.68
CA ILE A 68 -17.43 -13.77 -1.59
C ILE A 68 -18.63 -14.53 -2.17
N VAL A 69 -18.62 -15.85 -2.05
CA VAL A 69 -19.76 -16.69 -2.43
C VAL A 69 -20.83 -16.53 -1.34
N GLY A 70 -21.90 -15.78 -1.62
CA GLY A 70 -23.03 -15.58 -0.70
C GLY A 70 -23.35 -14.13 -0.30
N GLY A 71 -22.77 -13.13 -0.98
CA GLY A 71 -23.19 -11.73 -0.82
C GLY A 71 -24.64 -11.54 -1.25
N LEU A 72 -25.43 -10.87 -0.41
CA LEU A 72 -26.88 -10.66 -0.54
C LEU A 72 -27.29 -10.29 -1.97
N ALA A 73 -27.89 -11.24 -2.68
CA ALA A 73 -28.66 -10.97 -3.88
C ALA A 73 -29.92 -10.21 -3.46
N THR A 74 -29.93 -8.89 -3.65
CA THR A 74 -31.16 -8.10 -3.60
C THR A 74 -31.98 -8.51 -4.83
N GLU A 75 -33.11 -9.18 -4.60
CA GLU A 75 -33.87 -9.94 -5.59
C GLU A 75 -34.60 -9.08 -6.65
N GLU A 76 -33.99 -8.17 -7.39
CA GLU A 76 -34.69 -7.51 -8.53
C GLU A 76 -33.75 -7.16 -9.68
N THR A 77 -33.28 -8.17 -10.45
CA THR A 77 -33.15 -8.20 -11.93
C THR A 77 -32.20 -9.32 -12.39
N PRO A 78 -32.45 -9.98 -13.55
CA PRO A 78 -31.54 -10.97 -14.12
C PRO A 78 -30.48 -10.25 -14.96
N ALA A 79 -29.50 -9.63 -14.30
CA ALA A 79 -28.30 -9.10 -14.95
C ALA A 79 -27.10 -9.43 -14.07
N GLU A 80 -26.12 -10.15 -14.63
CA GLU A 80 -24.78 -10.46 -14.11
C GLU A 80 -24.57 -10.23 -12.59
N VAL A 81 -24.68 -11.30 -11.79
CA VAL A 81 -24.45 -11.29 -10.33
C VAL A 81 -23.08 -10.68 -10.01
N GLU A 82 -23.06 -9.51 -9.38
CA GLU A 82 -21.85 -8.89 -8.87
C GLU A 82 -21.18 -9.82 -7.86
N THR A 83 -20.08 -10.44 -8.29
CA THR A 83 -19.31 -11.29 -7.39
C THR A 83 -18.38 -10.38 -6.60
N LEU A 84 -18.81 -10.00 -5.39
CA LEU A 84 -17.98 -9.22 -4.47
C LEU A 84 -16.69 -9.98 -4.13
N ILE A 85 -15.63 -9.25 -3.82
CA ILE A 85 -14.34 -9.83 -3.43
C ILE A 85 -14.07 -9.61 -1.94
N HIS A 86 -13.31 -10.51 -1.35
CA HIS A 86 -12.71 -10.27 -0.05
C HIS A 86 -11.60 -9.21 -0.17
N GLY A 87 -11.78 -8.09 0.53
CA GLY A 87 -10.87 -6.96 0.51
C GLY A 87 -11.23 -5.93 -0.58
N SER A 88 -10.22 -5.23 -1.08
CA SER A 88 -10.39 -4.27 -2.18
C SER A 88 -9.12 -4.18 -3.02
N VAL A 89 -9.25 -3.81 -4.29
CA VAL A 89 -8.11 -3.34 -5.10
C VAL A 89 -8.16 -1.82 -5.13
N SER A 90 -7.14 -1.19 -4.54
CA SER A 90 -7.03 0.26 -4.42
C SER A 90 -6.04 0.84 -5.43
N ALA A 91 -6.05 2.16 -5.60
CA ALA A 91 -5.03 2.88 -6.37
C ALA A 91 -3.59 2.55 -5.92
N LEU A 92 -3.38 2.28 -4.62
CA LEU A 92 -2.09 1.86 -4.09
C LEU A 92 -1.68 0.47 -4.58
N ASP A 93 -2.61 -0.50 -4.62
CA ASP A 93 -2.32 -1.84 -5.14
C ASP A 93 -1.93 -1.78 -6.63
N ILE A 94 -2.63 -0.94 -7.39
CA ILE A 94 -2.33 -0.69 -8.80
C ILE A 94 -0.94 -0.04 -8.96
N LEU A 95 -0.61 0.95 -8.12
CA LEU A 95 0.71 1.58 -8.10
C LEU A 95 1.81 0.57 -7.79
N LEU A 96 1.60 -0.30 -6.80
CA LEU A 96 2.58 -1.32 -6.41
C LEU A 96 2.83 -2.32 -7.53
N GLU A 97 1.78 -2.73 -8.24
CA GLU A 97 1.91 -3.62 -9.39
C GLU A 97 2.68 -2.94 -10.54
N ILE A 98 2.32 -1.70 -10.89
CA ILE A 98 3.03 -0.92 -11.93
C ILE A 98 4.51 -0.75 -11.57
N THR A 99 4.80 -0.37 -10.32
CA THR A 99 6.18 -0.16 -9.87
C THR A 99 6.97 -1.46 -9.83
N ALA A 100 6.34 -2.59 -9.48
CA ALA A 100 6.97 -3.91 -9.55
C ALA A 100 7.34 -4.29 -11.00
N GLN A 101 6.46 -4.02 -11.97
CA GLN A 101 6.75 -4.26 -13.38
C GLN A 101 7.87 -3.36 -13.91
N LEU A 102 7.85 -2.07 -13.56
CA LEU A 102 8.93 -1.13 -13.88
C LEU A 102 10.26 -1.59 -13.29
N ALA A 103 10.28 -2.03 -12.02
CA ALA A 103 11.48 -2.52 -11.35
C ALA A 103 12.00 -3.83 -11.95
N SER A 104 11.10 -4.73 -12.37
CA SER A 104 11.44 -5.97 -13.06
C SER A 104 12.12 -5.68 -14.40
N LYS A 105 11.53 -4.77 -15.19
CA LYS A 105 12.07 -4.36 -16.50
C LYS A 105 13.31 -3.47 -16.41
N ALA A 106 13.51 -2.75 -15.32
CA ALA A 106 14.69 -1.89 -15.15
C ALA A 106 16.02 -2.64 -15.16
N LYS A 107 16.01 -3.97 -14.97
CA LYS A 107 17.20 -4.83 -15.05
C LYS A 107 17.57 -5.19 -16.49
N GLU A 108 16.68 -4.96 -17.46
CA GLU A 108 16.91 -5.22 -18.88
C GLU A 108 17.64 -4.04 -19.55
N GLU A 109 18.50 -4.34 -20.53
CA GLU A 109 19.20 -3.30 -21.29
C GLU A 109 18.19 -2.42 -22.05
N GLY A 110 18.32 -1.09 -21.90
CA GLY A 110 17.42 -0.11 -22.52
C GLY A 110 16.31 0.45 -21.61
N PHE A 111 16.08 -0.16 -20.45
CA PHE A 111 15.05 0.25 -19.50
C PHE A 111 15.58 0.67 -18.12
N ALA A 112 16.88 0.92 -17.97
CA ALA A 112 17.49 1.29 -16.69
C ALA A 112 16.83 2.51 -16.00
N ASP A 113 16.25 3.42 -16.79
CA ASP A 113 15.52 4.58 -16.27
C ASP A 113 14.15 4.24 -15.66
N ALA A 114 13.59 3.06 -15.91
CA ALA A 114 12.29 2.63 -15.35
C ALA A 114 12.30 2.60 -13.81
N ALA A 115 13.43 2.25 -13.19
CA ALA A 115 13.58 2.26 -11.73
C ALA A 115 13.57 3.68 -11.12
N ARG A 116 13.72 4.72 -11.95
CA ARG A 116 13.74 6.13 -11.53
C ARG A 116 12.37 6.81 -11.69
N VAL A 117 11.38 6.09 -12.20
CA VAL A 117 10.01 6.60 -12.30
C VAL A 117 9.43 6.70 -10.89
N VAL A 118 8.99 7.90 -10.53
CA VAL A 118 8.34 8.18 -9.23
C VAL A 118 6.89 8.53 -9.51
N MET A 119 5.99 7.78 -8.89
CA MET A 119 4.55 7.95 -9.00
C MET A 119 3.91 7.83 -7.61
N SER A 120 2.75 8.46 -7.44
CA SER A 120 1.96 8.40 -6.21
C SER A 120 0.58 7.80 -6.48
N ALA A 121 -0.12 7.38 -5.42
CA ALA A 121 -1.48 6.87 -5.57
C ALA A 121 -2.47 7.93 -6.07
N GLN A 122 -2.15 9.22 -5.88
CA GLN A 122 -2.97 10.34 -6.38
C GLN A 122 -2.88 10.51 -7.90
N ASP A 123 -1.83 9.95 -8.52
CA ASP A 123 -1.66 9.97 -9.97
C ASP A 123 -2.50 8.87 -10.66
N ILE A 124 -3.22 8.04 -9.90
CA ILE A 124 -4.01 6.92 -10.40
C ILE A 124 -5.48 7.16 -10.05
N GLU A 125 -6.31 7.25 -11.07
CA GLU A 125 -7.75 7.40 -10.94
C GLU A 125 -8.45 6.17 -11.50
N ILE A 126 -9.34 5.58 -10.70
CA ILE A 126 -10.14 4.41 -11.11
C ILE A 126 -11.46 4.94 -11.64
N SER A 127 -11.64 4.87 -12.95
CA SER A 127 -12.91 5.22 -13.58
C SER A 127 -13.84 4.02 -13.51
N SER A 128 -14.98 4.18 -12.83
CA SER A 128 -16.03 3.16 -12.83
C SER A 128 -16.58 2.96 -14.25
N ARG A 129 -17.03 1.74 -14.54
CA ARG A 129 -17.53 1.28 -15.84
C ARG A 129 -18.72 2.13 -16.28
N GLU A 130 -18.83 2.45 -17.58
CA GLU A 130 -20.06 3.02 -18.18
C GLU A 130 -21.29 2.08 -18.05
N THR A 131 -21.08 0.82 -17.67
CA THR A 131 -22.12 -0.19 -17.46
C THR A 131 -22.37 -0.39 -15.96
N ALA A 132 -23.03 0.61 -15.35
CA ALA A 132 -24.01 0.57 -14.24
C ALA A 132 -24.03 -0.57 -13.19
N LEU A 133 -22.89 -1.15 -12.80
CA LEU A 133 -22.78 -2.14 -11.73
C LEU A 133 -21.58 -1.75 -10.86
N ASP A 134 -21.83 -0.83 -9.92
CA ASP A 134 -20.81 -0.08 -9.16
C ASP A 134 -20.16 -0.94 -8.07
N GLY A 135 -19.34 -1.89 -8.50
CA GLY A 135 -18.33 -2.57 -7.66
C GLY A 135 -17.15 -1.66 -7.28
N VAL A 136 -17.28 -0.34 -7.45
CA VAL A 136 -16.27 0.67 -7.11
C VAL A 136 -16.84 1.53 -5.97
N GLU A 137 -16.17 1.55 -4.82
CA GLU A 137 -16.52 2.38 -3.68
C GLU A 137 -15.42 3.44 -3.47
N GLY A 138 -15.64 4.63 -4.01
CA GLY A 138 -14.61 5.68 -4.08
C GLY A 138 -13.43 5.21 -4.94
N ASP A 139 -12.21 5.24 -4.39
CA ASP A 139 -10.99 4.84 -5.11
C ASP A 139 -10.65 3.35 -4.97
N LYS A 140 -11.65 2.50 -4.74
CA LYS A 140 -11.47 1.07 -4.41
C LYS A 140 -12.43 0.18 -5.16
N ILE A 141 -11.89 -0.87 -5.78
CA ILE A 141 -12.65 -1.93 -6.43
C ILE A 141 -12.96 -3.04 -5.41
N LYS A 142 -14.23 -3.43 -5.31
CA LYS A 142 -14.77 -4.44 -4.39
C LYS A 142 -15.51 -5.58 -5.09
N ALA A 143 -15.51 -5.63 -6.42
CA ALA A 143 -16.11 -6.72 -7.18
C ALA A 143 -15.15 -7.27 -8.24
N LEU A 144 -15.46 -8.47 -8.73
CA LEU A 144 -14.84 -9.03 -9.92
C LEU A 144 -15.34 -8.28 -11.16
N GLY A 145 -14.45 -8.05 -12.12
CA GLY A 145 -14.81 -7.32 -13.33
C GLY A 145 -13.61 -6.69 -14.04
N GLU A 146 -13.92 -5.91 -15.07
CA GLU A 146 -12.96 -5.04 -15.76
C GLU A 146 -13.27 -3.58 -15.43
N TYR A 147 -12.21 -2.84 -15.12
CA TYR A 147 -12.26 -1.44 -14.70
C TYR A 147 -11.28 -0.64 -15.53
N ASP A 148 -11.65 0.58 -15.89
CA ASP A 148 -10.74 1.49 -16.58
C ASP A 148 -9.98 2.32 -15.55
N VAL A 149 -8.68 2.45 -15.75
CA VAL A 149 -7.78 3.20 -14.88
C VAL A 149 -7.05 4.24 -15.69
N VAL A 150 -7.04 5.46 -15.17
CA VAL A 150 -6.38 6.61 -15.76
C VAL A 150 -5.14 6.92 -14.94
N ILE A 151 -3.98 6.88 -15.59
CA ILE A 151 -2.69 7.21 -15.00
C ILE A 151 -2.34 8.63 -15.44
N ASN A 152 -2.41 9.57 -14.51
CA ASN A 152 -2.11 10.97 -14.72
C ASN A 152 -0.62 11.25 -14.55
N ILE A 153 0.02 11.82 -15.57
CA ILE A 153 1.43 12.22 -15.51
C ILE A 153 1.47 13.73 -15.68
N LYS A 154 2.21 14.42 -14.81
CA LYS A 154 2.34 15.88 -14.88
C LYS A 154 2.84 16.32 -16.26
N GLN A 155 2.16 17.29 -16.86
CA GLN A 155 2.56 17.94 -18.12
C GLN A 155 2.53 17.03 -19.36
N VAL A 156 1.88 15.87 -19.28
CA VAL A 156 1.73 14.93 -20.40
C VAL A 156 0.28 14.41 -20.41
N GLU A 157 -0.19 13.93 -21.55
CA GLU A 157 -1.51 13.30 -21.63
C GLU A 157 -1.59 12.05 -20.74
N PRO A 158 -2.75 11.81 -20.11
CA PRO A 158 -2.96 10.66 -19.26
C PRO A 158 -3.01 9.35 -20.05
N ILE A 159 -2.49 8.29 -19.45
CA ILE A 159 -2.48 6.94 -20.04
C ILE A 159 -3.68 6.17 -19.49
N ARG A 160 -4.44 5.53 -20.38
CA ARG A 160 -5.55 4.65 -19.99
C ARG A 160 -5.12 3.19 -20.02
N ARG A 161 -5.46 2.45 -18.98
CA ARG A 161 -5.20 1.02 -18.82
C ARG A 161 -6.41 0.32 -18.23
N LYS A 162 -6.54 -0.97 -18.50
CA LYS A 162 -7.59 -1.80 -17.91
C LYS A 162 -7.06 -2.51 -16.68
N VAL A 163 -7.92 -2.67 -15.68
CA VAL A 163 -7.69 -3.51 -14.51
C VAL A 163 -8.75 -4.60 -14.52
N ARG A 164 -8.32 -5.86 -14.64
CA ARG A 164 -9.17 -7.04 -14.60
C ARG A 164 -9.02 -7.72 -13.25
N VAL A 165 -10.07 -7.73 -12.46
CA VAL A 165 -10.14 -8.47 -11.20
C VAL A 165 -10.81 -9.81 -11.47
N VAL A 166 -10.05 -10.90 -11.29
CA VAL A 166 -10.48 -12.27 -11.54
C VAL A 166 -10.51 -13.07 -10.24
N ALA A 167 -11.33 -14.12 -10.20
CA ALA A 167 -11.34 -15.05 -9.07
C ALA A 167 -9.98 -15.75 -8.96
N SER A 168 -9.38 -15.72 -7.77
CA SER A 168 -8.21 -16.54 -7.50
C SER A 168 -8.60 -18.02 -7.62
N ARG A 169 -7.83 -18.80 -8.36
CA ARG A 169 -7.97 -20.26 -8.33
C ARG A 169 -7.52 -20.69 -6.94
N GLN A 170 -8.45 -20.92 -6.02
CA GLN A 170 -8.10 -21.56 -4.75
C GLN A 170 -7.41 -22.88 -5.09
N LYS A 171 -6.12 -22.97 -4.75
CA LYS A 171 -5.41 -24.23 -4.65
C LYS A 171 -6.14 -25.02 -3.57
N THR A 172 -7.01 -25.91 -3.98
CA THR A 172 -7.62 -26.90 -3.11
C THR A 172 -6.45 -27.66 -2.50
N ASP A 173 -6.23 -27.46 -1.21
CA ASP A 173 -5.29 -28.21 -0.40
C ASP A 173 -5.88 -29.62 -0.24
N ASP A 174 -5.74 -30.41 -1.29
CA ASP A 174 -6.06 -31.83 -1.32
C ASP A 174 -4.73 -32.57 -1.37
N SER A 175 -4.18 -32.83 -0.18
CA SER A 175 -3.07 -33.77 0.03
C SER A 175 -3.23 -34.38 1.43
N VAL A 176 -4.16 -35.33 1.47
CA VAL A 176 -4.12 -36.67 2.11
C VAL A 176 -3.06 -36.90 3.19
#